data_AF-A0A7J2ZZS6-F1
#
_entry.id   AF-A0A7J2ZZS6-F1
#
_cell.length_a   1.000
_cell.length_b   1.000
_cell.length_c   1.000
_cell.angle_alpha   90.00
_cell.angle_beta   90.00
_cell.angle_gamma   90.00
#
_symmetry.space_group_name_H-M   'P 1'
#
loop_
_entity.id
_entity.type
_entity.pdbx_description
1 polymer ?
#
loop_
_entity_poly.entity_id
_entity_poly.type
_entity_poly.pdbx_seq_one_letter_code
_entity_poly.pdbx_strand_id
1 'polypeptide(L)' 'MAGNILGEMFRVVSFGESHGRCIGVVIDGCPAGLELSEEDIQKELNLRRPGTSRI' A
#
# COMPACT_ATOMS: atom_id res chain seq x y z
N MET A 1 -15.12 -1.61 13.02
CA MET A 1 -14.93 -0.91 11.72
C MET A 1 -14.99 -1.95 10.62
N ALA A 2 -16.10 -2.02 9.89
CA ALA A 2 -16.23 -2.88 8.71
C ALA A 2 -15.86 -2.01 7.49
N GLY A 3 -14.77 -2.34 6.79
CA GLY A 3 -14.33 -1.56 5.62
C GLY A 3 -12.81 -1.49 5.41
N ASN A 4 -12.00 -2.14 6.24
CA ASN A 4 -10.55 -2.19 6.06
C ASN A 4 -10.08 -3.33 5.13
N ILE A 5 -11.02 -4.03 4.48
CA ILE A 5 -10.75 -5.14 3.57
C ILE A 5 -11.27 -4.77 2.19
N LEU A 6 -10.43 -4.92 1.17
CA LEU A 6 -10.77 -4.73 -0.24
C LEU A 6 -10.38 -5.98 -1.02
N GLY A 7 -11.25 -6.43 -1.94
CA GLY A 7 -11.01 -7.61 -2.79
C GLY A 7 -11.37 -8.96 -2.16
N GLU A 8 -11.29 -10.01 -2.98
CA GLU A 8 -11.62 -11.40 -2.62
C GLU A 8 -10.42 -12.34 -2.84
N MET A 9 -10.04 -12.61 -4.10
CA MET A 9 -8.87 -13.44 -4.43
C MET A 9 -7.55 -12.69 -4.28
N PHE A 10 -7.50 -11.43 -4.70
CA PHE A 10 -6.40 -10.51 -4.37
C PHE A 10 -6.92 -9.53 -3.32
N ARG A 11 -6.49 -9.72 -2.08
CA ARG A 11 -7.11 -9.09 -0.92
C ARG A 11 -6.15 -8.14 -0.24
N VAL A 12 -6.62 -6.94 0.06
CA VAL A 12 -5.87 -5.91 0.78
C VAL A 12 -6.55 -5.65 2.11
N VAL A 13 -5.80 -5.79 3.20
CA VAL A 13 -6.26 -5.54 4.56
C VAL A 13 -5.46 -4.39 5.15
N SER A 14 -6.09 -3.24 5.39
CA SER A 14 -5.42 -2.07 5.99
C SER A 14 -5.50 -2.07 7.52
N PHE A 15 -4.48 -1.48 8.14
CA PHE A 15 -4.39 -1.29 9.58
C PHE A 15 -3.60 -0.03 9.96
N GLY A 16 -3.71 0.34 11.23
CA GLY A 16 -3.06 1.52 11.81
C GLY A 16 -3.90 2.78 11.68
N GLU A 17 -3.45 3.84 12.36
CA GLU A 17 -4.13 5.13 12.43
C GLU A 17 -3.14 6.26 12.17
N SER A 18 -3.65 7.43 11.74
CA SER A 18 -2.82 8.56 11.34
C SER A 18 -1.92 9.11 12.45
N HIS A 19 -2.31 8.96 13.71
CA HIS A 19 -1.55 9.42 14.89
C HIS A 19 -0.84 8.27 15.61
N GLY A 20 -0.93 7.04 15.07
CA GLY A 20 -0.31 5.86 15.64
C GLY A 20 1.16 5.75 15.27
N ARG A 21 1.83 4.75 15.84
CA ARG A 21 3.27 4.49 15.56
C ARG A 21 3.53 4.14 14.09
N CYS A 22 2.56 3.52 13.42
CA CYS A 22 2.65 3.15 12.01
C CYS A 22 1.26 2.96 11.38
N ILE A 23 1.23 3.02 10.05
CA ILE A 23 0.12 2.57 9.20
C ILE A 23 0.64 1.53 8.23
N GLY A 24 -0.23 0.65 7.75
CA GLY A 24 0.19 -0.39 6.82
C GLY A 24 -0.95 -1.18 6.21
N VAL A 25 -0.58 -2.13 5.36
CA VAL A 25 -1.49 -3.07 4.73
C VAL A 25 -0.87 -4.46 4.70
N VAL A 26 -1.72 -5.49 4.71
CA VAL A 26 -1.38 -6.87 4.37
C VAL A 26 -2.02 -7.19 3.03
N ILE A 27 -1.26 -7.79 2.11
CA ILE A 27 -1.74 -8.20 0.79
C ILE A 27 -1.70 -9.73 0.74
N ASP A 28 -2.83 -10.33 0.34
CA ASP A 28 -3.00 -11.76 0.12
C ASP A 28 -3.39 -12.04 -1.34
N GLY A 29 -3.02 -13.21 -1.85
CA GLY A 29 -3.26 -13.62 -3.23
C GLY A 29 -2.24 -13.10 -4.26
N CYS A 30 -1.09 -12.61 -3.80
CA CYS A 30 0.00 -12.23 -4.71
C CYS A 30 0.62 -13.49 -5.35
N PRO A 31 0.74 -13.55 -6.69
CA PRO A 31 1.34 -14.70 -7.35
C PRO A 31 2.82 -14.85 -6.96
N ALA A 32 3.26 -16.09 -6.81
CA ALA A 32 4.67 -16.39 -6.56
C ALA A 32 5.55 -16.03 -7.76
N GLY A 33 6.82 -15.69 -7.49
CA GLY A 33 7.79 -15.36 -8.53
C GLY A 33 7.69 -13.93 -9.08
N LEU A 34 6.79 -13.10 -8.54
CA LEU A 34 6.82 -11.66 -8.77
C LEU A 34 8.03 -11.05 -8.06
N GLU A 35 8.96 -10.49 -8.82
CA GLU A 35 10.04 -9.67 -8.26
C GLU A 35 9.43 -8.41 -7.64
N LEU A 36 9.67 -8.19 -6.35
CA LEU A 36 9.14 -7.06 -5.60
C LEU A 36 10.19 -6.55 -4.63
N SER A 37 10.44 -5.25 -4.67
CA SER A 37 11.33 -4.55 -3.75
C SER A 37 10.61 -3.38 -3.06
N GLU A 38 11.18 -2.88 -1.98
CA GLU A 38 10.67 -1.69 -1.29
C GLU A 38 10.70 -0.44 -2.20
N GLU A 39 11.66 -0.37 -3.12
CA GLU A 39 11.82 0.76 -4.05
C GLU A 39 10.65 0.89 -5.01
N ASP A 40 10.04 -0.24 -5.41
CA ASP A 40 8.87 -0.25 -6.29
C ASP A 40 7.67 0.42 -5.61
N ILE A 41 7.48 0.18 -4.31
CA ILE A 41 6.43 0.81 -3.50
C ILE A 41 6.78 2.27 -3.21
N GLN A 42 8.04 2.57 -2.87
CA GLN A 42 8.46 3.91 -2.47
C GLN A 42 8.35 4.91 -3.62
N LYS A 43 8.60 4.50 -4.87
CA LYS A 43 8.39 5.33 -6.07
C LYS A 43 6.95 5.82 -6.17
N GLU A 44 5.97 4.93 -6.04
CA GLU A 44 4.54 5.27 -6.09
C GLU A 44 4.12 6.14 -4.89
N LEU A 45 4.64 5.87 -3.70
CA LEU A 45 4.38 6.72 -2.52
C LEU A 45 4.93 8.15 -2.71
N ASN A 46 6.09 8.30 -3.37
CA ASN A 46 6.69 9.60 -3.61
C ASN A 46 5.84 10.47 -4.55
N LEU A 47 5.12 9.88 -5.52
CA LEU A 47 4.22 10.62 -6.43
C LEU A 47 3.07 11.32 -5.69
N ARG A 48 2.71 10.84 -4.49
CA ARG A 48 1.66 11.47 -3.66
C ARG A 48 2.13 12.75 -2.98
N ARG A 49 3.44 13.03 -2.96
CA ARG A 49 3.97 14.25 -2.37
C ARG A 49 3.62 15.44 -3.28
N PRO A 50 3.04 16.53 -2.74
CA PRO A 50 2.80 17.73 -3.54
C PRO A 50 4.12 18.33 -4.04
N GLY A 51 4.13 18.85 -5.27
CA GLY A 51 5.30 19.50 -5.89
C GLY A 51 6.21 18.60 -6.72
N THR A 52 5.87 17.32 -6.92
CA THR A 52 6.63 16.40 -7.80
C THR A 52 6.12 16.40 -9.25
N SER A 53 4.95 17.00 -9.50
CA SER A 53 4.41 17.23 -10.84
C SER A 53 5.17 18.40 -11.49
N ARG A 54 5.90 18.16 -12.57
CA ARG A 54 6.41 19.23 -13.46
C ARG A 54 5.21 19.95 -14.06
N ILE A 55 4.93 21.16 -13.56
CA ILE A 55 4.24 22.20 -14.33
C ILE A 55 5.28 22.82 -15.26
#